data_AF-A0A3D2P2Z1-F1
#
_entry.id   AF-A0A3D2P2Z1-F1
#
_cell.length_a   1.000
_cell.length_b   1.000
_cell.length_c   1.000
_cell.angle_alpha   90.00
_cell.angle_beta   90.00
_cell.angle_gamma   90.00
#
_symmetry.space_group_name_H-M   'P 1'
#
loop_
_entity.id
_entity.type
_entity.pdbx_description
1 polymer ?
#
loop_
_entity_poly.entity_id
_entity_poly.type
_entity_poly.pdbx_seq_one_letter_code
_entity_poly.pdbx_strand_id
1 'polypeptide(L)'
;MTEFSPREIVSELDRFIIGQKDAKKAVANALRYRWRRRQVESPLKEEILPKNILMIGPTGVGKTEISRRLAKLAAAPFLKVEATKFTEVGYVGRDVDQIIRDLVEAAIQMVREESRRKVQAKAELHAEERVIDALVGDGASASTRNSFRTRLRNGEFDEKEIELEVVDQGGGMPQIDLPGMQGGSMSMINLQDLFGKAFTKTKKRKILVGDAHNILVAEEADKLLDHDNINREALSRVEENGIVFIDEIDKICARSEKTSGADVSREGVQRDLLPLIEGTVVSTKYGAVRTDYILFIASGAFHMAKPSDLLPELQGRLPVRVMLGALEHDDFKRILTDTEANLTLQYKA
;
A
#
# COMPACT_ATOMS: atom_id res chain seq x y z
N MET A 1 -12.05 9.69 7.57
CA MET A 1 -11.92 8.50 8.44
C MET A 1 -13.31 8.16 8.94
N THR A 2 -13.67 6.88 8.92
CA THR A 2 -15.04 6.42 9.19
C THR A 2 -15.40 6.60 10.67
N GLU A 3 -16.65 7.02 10.93
CA GLU A 3 -17.16 7.29 12.29
C GLU A 3 -17.54 6.03 13.08
N PHE A 4 -17.14 4.86 12.59
CA PHE A 4 -17.56 3.58 13.14
C PHE A 4 -17.26 3.48 14.64
N SER A 5 -18.25 3.00 15.38
CA SER A 5 -18.11 2.50 16.73
C SER A 5 -17.27 1.23 16.73
N PRO A 6 -16.64 0.86 17.86
CA PRO A 6 -15.92 -0.40 17.97
C PRO A 6 -16.78 -1.63 17.62
N ARG A 7 -18.09 -1.59 17.89
CA ARG A 7 -19.01 -2.69 17.56
C ARG A 7 -19.22 -2.82 16.05
N GLU A 8 -19.38 -1.71 15.34
CA GLU A 8 -19.49 -1.70 13.88
C GLU A 8 -18.20 -2.19 13.23
N ILE A 9 -17.03 -1.76 13.72
CA ILE A 9 -15.74 -2.28 13.22
C ILE A 9 -15.65 -3.79 13.41
N VAL A 10 -16.01 -4.31 14.59
CA VAL A 10 -16.01 -5.77 14.83
C VAL A 10 -16.97 -6.49 13.88
N SER A 11 -18.18 -5.94 13.67
CA SER A 11 -19.17 -6.51 12.74
C SER A 11 -18.66 -6.54 11.30
N GLU A 12 -17.96 -5.49 10.85
CA GLU A 12 -17.33 -5.46 9.53
C GLU A 12 -16.20 -6.49 9.41
N LEU A 13 -15.41 -6.68 10.48
CA LEU A 13 -14.39 -7.73 10.53
C LEU A 13 -14.99 -9.15 10.59
N ASP A 14 -16.17 -9.33 11.17
CA ASP A 14 -16.89 -10.61 11.22
C ASP A 14 -17.30 -11.12 9.83
N ARG A 15 -17.46 -10.24 8.83
CA ARG A 15 -17.76 -10.62 7.44
C ARG A 15 -16.60 -11.36 6.76
N PHE A 16 -15.37 -11.15 7.21
CA PHE A 16 -14.17 -11.68 6.54
C PHE A 16 -13.34 -12.63 7.40
N ILE A 17 -13.46 -12.53 8.72
CA ILE A 17 -12.64 -13.29 9.66
C ILE A 17 -13.56 -14.11 10.56
N ILE A 18 -13.30 -15.40 10.72
CA ILE A 18 -14.04 -16.25 11.66
C ILE A 18 -13.34 -16.26 13.02
N GLY A 19 -14.12 -16.18 14.10
CA GLY A 19 -13.60 -16.23 15.46
C GLY A 19 -12.78 -14.99 15.85
N GLN A 20 -11.70 -15.21 16.63
CA GLN A 20 -10.72 -14.19 17.02
C GLN A 20 -11.30 -12.89 17.62
N LYS A 21 -12.35 -13.02 18.44
CA LYS A 21 -13.15 -11.89 18.96
C LYS A 21 -12.29 -10.85 19.70
N ASP A 22 -11.33 -11.29 20.50
CA ASP A 22 -10.51 -10.38 21.29
C ASP A 22 -9.54 -9.58 20.41
N ALA A 23 -8.96 -10.21 19.38
CA ALA A 23 -8.13 -9.51 18.41
C ALA A 23 -8.93 -8.46 17.63
N LYS A 24 -10.16 -8.79 17.21
CA LYS A 24 -11.07 -7.82 16.55
C LYS A 24 -11.40 -6.64 17.45
N LYS A 25 -11.72 -6.90 18.73
CA LYS A 25 -11.98 -5.83 19.71
C LYS A 25 -10.75 -4.96 19.94
N ALA A 26 -9.56 -5.56 20.02
CA ALA A 26 -8.31 -4.82 20.21
C ALA A 26 -8.04 -3.84 19.06
N VAL A 27 -8.14 -4.32 17.81
CA VAL A 27 -7.94 -3.45 16.64
C VAL A 27 -9.05 -2.40 16.47
N ALA A 28 -10.29 -2.76 16.80
CA ALA A 28 -11.42 -1.84 16.77
C ALA A 28 -11.26 -0.69 17.77
N ASN A 29 -10.79 -1.01 18.98
CA ASN A 29 -10.47 0.00 19.98
C ASN A 29 -9.30 0.89 19.54
N ALA A 30 -8.23 0.32 18.97
CA ALA A 30 -7.11 1.11 18.46
C ALA A 30 -7.54 2.10 17.37
N LEU A 31 -8.36 1.67 16.42
CA LEU A 31 -8.91 2.56 15.39
C LEU A 31 -9.84 3.63 16.00
N ARG A 32 -10.67 3.26 16.99
CA ARG A 32 -11.54 4.22 17.69
C ARG A 32 -10.73 5.24 18.51
N TYR A 33 -9.61 4.84 19.11
CA TYR A 33 -8.71 5.77 19.80
C TYR A 33 -8.17 6.83 18.84
N ARG A 34 -7.84 6.45 17.60
CA ARG A 34 -7.41 7.41 16.57
C ARG A 34 -8.50 8.43 16.23
N TRP A 35 -9.76 8.00 16.09
CA TRP A 35 -10.89 8.92 15.92
C TRP A 35 -11.05 9.84 17.14
N ARG A 36 -11.01 9.29 18.36
CA ARG A 36 -11.13 10.08 19.61
C ARG A 36 -10.05 11.15 19.72
N ARG A 37 -8.80 10.81 19.39
CA ARG A 37 -7.69 11.76 19.39
C ARG A 37 -7.97 12.97 18.50
N ARG A 38 -8.61 12.79 17.34
CA ARG A 38 -8.96 13.91 16.44
C ARG A 38 -9.99 14.88 17.03
N GLN A 39 -10.77 14.44 18.01
CA GLN A 39 -11.76 15.25 18.73
C GLN A 39 -11.18 16.01 19.92
N VAL A 40 -9.89 15.82 20.22
CA VAL A 40 -9.19 16.48 21.33
C VAL A 40 -8.42 17.68 20.79
N GLU A 41 -8.41 18.79 21.52
CA GLU A 41 -7.66 19.99 21.17
C GLU A 41 -6.17 19.88 21.57
N SER A 42 -5.32 20.66 20.92
CA SER A 42 -3.91 20.82 21.31
C SER A 42 -3.83 21.59 22.65
N PRO A 43 -2.88 21.30 23.57
CA PRO A 43 -1.73 20.40 23.41
C PRO A 43 -2.01 18.92 23.70
N LEU A 44 -3.14 18.59 24.33
CA LEU A 44 -3.43 17.21 24.75
C LEU A 44 -3.47 16.22 23.57
N LYS A 45 -3.92 16.66 22.39
CA LYS A 45 -3.92 15.87 21.16
C LYS A 45 -2.54 15.31 20.79
N GLU A 46 -1.48 16.07 21.07
CA GLU A 46 -0.10 15.72 20.72
C GLU A 46 0.48 14.67 21.67
N GLU A 47 0.04 14.68 22.93
CA GLU A 47 0.44 13.70 23.96
C GLU A 47 -0.26 12.33 23.82
N ILE A 48 -1.34 12.24 23.02
CA ILE A 48 -2.07 11.00 22.80
C ILE A 48 -1.38 10.18 21.69
N LEU A 49 -0.53 9.24 22.11
CA LEU A 49 0.15 8.30 21.22
C LEU A 49 -0.74 7.10 20.81
N PRO A 50 -0.50 6.51 19.62
CA PRO A 50 -1.15 5.27 19.21
C PRO A 50 -0.99 4.15 20.22
N LYS A 51 -2.03 3.32 20.35
CA LYS A 51 -2.01 2.12 21.17
C LYS A 51 -1.59 0.94 20.29
N ASN A 52 -0.29 0.81 20.04
CA ASN A 52 0.27 -0.27 19.23
C ASN A 52 -0.06 -1.64 19.81
N ILE A 53 -0.14 -2.64 18.93
CA ILE A 53 -0.70 -3.96 19.24
C ILE A 53 0.35 -5.04 19.05
N LEU A 54 0.42 -5.98 19.98
CA LEU A 54 1.14 -7.25 19.83
C LEU A 54 0.11 -8.40 19.75
N MET A 55 0.03 -9.01 18.56
CA MET A 55 -0.77 -10.21 18.29
C MET A 55 0.07 -11.47 18.53
N ILE A 56 -0.43 -12.36 19.37
CA ILE A 56 0.25 -13.61 19.75
C ILE A 56 -0.63 -14.78 19.34
N GLY A 57 -0.12 -15.72 18.56
CA GLY A 57 -0.87 -16.93 18.21
C GLY A 57 -0.24 -17.72 17.07
N PRO A 58 -0.70 -18.95 16.78
CA PRO A 58 -0.10 -19.79 15.75
C PRO A 58 -0.28 -19.21 14.33
N THR A 59 0.46 -19.74 13.36
CA THR A 59 0.33 -19.33 11.95
C THR A 59 -1.07 -19.69 11.41
N GLY A 60 -1.55 -18.95 10.41
CA GLY A 60 -2.82 -19.24 9.74
C GLY A 60 -4.10 -18.84 10.49
N VAL A 61 -4.03 -18.33 11.72
CA VAL A 61 -5.24 -17.96 12.51
C VAL A 61 -5.88 -16.60 12.17
N GLY A 62 -5.35 -15.88 11.18
CA GLY A 62 -5.92 -14.60 10.71
C GLY A 62 -5.28 -13.31 11.22
N LYS A 63 -4.10 -13.35 11.88
CA LYS A 63 -3.37 -12.16 12.36
C LYS A 63 -3.20 -11.07 11.30
N THR A 64 -2.65 -11.45 10.14
CA THR A 64 -2.43 -10.53 9.01
C THR A 64 -3.76 -10.10 8.38
N GLU A 65 -4.75 -10.98 8.29
CA GLU A 65 -6.03 -10.67 7.65
C GLU A 65 -6.84 -9.67 8.46
N ILE A 66 -6.85 -9.78 9.80
CA ILE A 66 -7.45 -8.78 10.69
C ILE A 66 -6.84 -7.39 10.44
N SER A 67 -5.51 -7.31 10.37
CA SER A 67 -4.79 -6.05 10.17
C SER A 67 -5.03 -5.46 8.77
N ARG A 68 -5.01 -6.31 7.74
CA ARG A 68 -5.31 -5.91 6.35
C ARG A 68 -6.73 -5.39 6.20
N ARG A 69 -7.72 -6.08 6.78
CA ARG A 69 -9.13 -5.67 6.73
C ARG A 69 -9.38 -4.40 7.52
N LEU A 70 -8.74 -4.25 8.69
CA LEU A 70 -8.76 -3.00 9.46
C LEU A 70 -8.28 -1.82 8.62
N ALA A 71 -7.15 -1.97 7.91
CA ALA A 71 -6.62 -0.90 7.07
C ALA A 71 -7.54 -0.53 5.91
N LYS A 72 -8.11 -1.54 5.22
CA LYS A 72 -9.12 -1.32 4.18
C LYS A 72 -10.34 -0.57 4.72
N LEU A 73 -10.86 -0.98 5.88
CA LEU A 73 -12.02 -0.33 6.52
C LEU A 73 -11.72 1.12 6.93
N ALA A 74 -10.49 1.40 7.36
CA ALA A 74 -10.04 2.73 7.74
C ALA A 74 -9.65 3.62 6.55
N ALA A 75 -9.62 3.07 5.32
CA ALA A 75 -9.00 3.69 4.14
C ALA A 75 -7.58 4.19 4.44
N ALA A 76 -6.80 3.34 5.11
CA ALA A 76 -5.48 3.64 5.62
C ALA A 76 -4.38 2.98 4.76
N PRO A 77 -3.24 3.66 4.51
CA PRO A 77 -2.06 3.02 3.95
C PRO A 77 -1.62 1.86 4.85
N PHE A 78 -1.30 0.72 4.23
CA PHE A 78 -0.94 -0.50 4.93
C PHE A 78 0.31 -1.14 4.34
N LEU A 79 1.24 -1.51 5.21
CA LEU A 79 2.42 -2.26 4.82
C LEU A 79 2.60 -3.50 5.71
N LYS A 80 2.83 -4.66 5.08
CA LYS A 80 3.27 -5.88 5.76
C LYS A 80 4.77 -6.03 5.57
N VAL A 81 5.53 -6.11 6.66
CA VAL A 81 6.96 -6.45 6.65
C VAL A 81 7.23 -7.65 7.58
N GLU A 82 8.30 -8.37 7.30
CA GLU A 82 8.77 -9.47 8.16
C GLU A 82 9.99 -8.96 8.94
N ALA A 83 9.99 -9.15 10.25
CA ALA A 83 11.07 -8.65 11.12
C ALA A 83 12.44 -9.26 10.77
N THR A 84 12.46 -10.51 10.28
CA THR A 84 13.66 -11.24 9.90
C THR A 84 14.41 -10.62 8.71
N LYS A 85 13.73 -9.79 7.89
CA LYS A 85 14.34 -9.10 6.73
C LYS A 85 15.46 -8.12 7.11
N PHE A 86 15.49 -7.67 8.37
CA PHE A 86 16.46 -6.69 8.86
C PHE A 86 17.62 -7.33 9.65
N THR A 87 17.68 -8.66 9.76
CA THR A 87 18.81 -9.35 10.43
C THR A 87 20.05 -9.43 9.53
N GLU A 88 21.23 -9.72 10.09
CA GLU A 88 22.56 -9.69 9.42
C GLU A 88 22.64 -10.29 8.00
N VAL A 89 21.91 -11.38 7.72
CA VAL A 89 21.91 -12.02 6.38
C VAL A 89 21.18 -11.15 5.33
N GLY A 90 20.32 -10.23 5.75
CA GLY A 90 19.60 -9.24 4.92
C GLY A 90 20.00 -7.78 5.16
N TYR A 91 20.93 -7.51 6.08
CA TYR A 91 21.33 -6.16 6.53
C TYR A 91 22.27 -5.43 5.56
N VAL A 92 22.78 -6.09 4.52
CA VAL A 92 23.57 -5.42 3.48
C VAL A 92 22.63 -4.56 2.62
N GLY A 93 22.42 -3.32 3.06
CA GLY A 93 21.70 -2.27 2.33
C GLY A 93 20.21 -2.10 2.65
N ARG A 94 19.68 -2.73 3.71
CA ARG A 94 18.28 -2.54 4.15
C ARG A 94 18.19 -1.92 5.54
N ASP A 95 18.04 -0.60 5.52
CA ASP A 95 17.71 0.26 6.65
C ASP A 95 16.24 0.07 7.06
N VAL A 96 15.94 0.03 8.37
CA VAL A 96 14.58 -0.08 8.91
C VAL A 96 13.67 1.06 8.48
N ASP A 97 14.23 2.23 8.15
CA ASP A 97 13.48 3.36 7.58
C ASP A 97 12.80 2.99 6.25
N GLN A 98 13.28 1.95 5.56
CA GLN A 98 12.63 1.43 4.35
C GLN A 98 11.17 1.04 4.60
N ILE A 99 10.82 0.62 5.81
CA ILE A 99 9.42 0.35 6.22
C ILE A 99 8.55 1.58 5.97
N ILE A 100 9.03 2.78 6.34
CA ILE A 100 8.25 4.01 6.17
C ILE A 100 8.25 4.47 4.71
N ARG A 101 9.38 4.30 4.01
CA ARG A 101 9.48 4.61 2.57
C ARG A 101 8.49 3.76 1.75
N ASP A 102 8.42 2.46 2.01
CA ASP A 102 7.48 1.53 1.36
C ASP A 102 6.02 1.85 1.72
N LEU A 103 5.75 2.26 2.96
CA LEU A 103 4.42 2.69 3.39
C LEU A 103 3.96 3.95 2.65
N VAL A 104 4.88 4.90 2.38
CA VAL A 104 4.61 6.08 1.56
C VAL A 104 4.31 5.70 0.12
N GLU A 105 5.04 4.75 -0.46
CA GLU A 105 4.74 4.26 -1.81
C GLU A 105 3.35 3.62 -1.89
N ALA A 106 2.97 2.81 -0.89
CA ALA A 106 1.63 2.26 -0.79
C ALA A 106 0.55 3.35 -0.65
N ALA A 107 0.82 4.42 0.11
CA ALA A 107 -0.08 5.55 0.24
C ALA A 107 -0.25 6.33 -1.08
N ILE A 108 0.83 6.53 -1.83
CA ILE A 108 0.79 7.21 -3.13
C ILE A 108 -0.05 6.42 -4.13
N GLN A 109 0.12 5.10 -4.18
CA GLN A 109 -0.71 4.25 -5.04
C GLN A 109 -2.19 4.38 -4.66
N MET A 110 -2.51 4.32 -3.38
CA MET A 110 -3.88 4.47 -2.87
C MET A 110 -4.50 5.84 -3.25
N VAL A 111 -3.77 6.94 -3.02
CA VAL A 111 -4.25 8.31 -3.36
C VAL A 111 -4.36 8.50 -4.87
N ARG A 112 -3.44 7.93 -5.65
CA ARG A 112 -3.46 7.98 -7.12
C ARG A 112 -4.69 7.27 -7.67
N GLU A 113 -5.00 6.07 -7.17
CA GLU A 113 -6.20 5.31 -7.58
C GLU A 113 -7.49 6.07 -7.25
N GLU A 114 -7.59 6.66 -6.06
CA GLU A 114 -8.72 7.50 -5.68
C GLU A 114 -8.84 8.74 -6.57
N SER A 115 -7.71 9.37 -6.89
CA SER A 115 -7.68 10.57 -7.74
C SER A 115 -8.06 10.24 -9.19
N ARG A 116 -7.61 9.10 -9.73
CA ARG A 116 -8.03 8.59 -11.05
C ARG A 116 -9.55 8.40 -11.11
N ARG A 117 -10.15 7.81 -10.08
CA ARG A 117 -11.62 7.64 -10.00
C ARG A 117 -12.36 8.98 -10.02
N LYS A 118 -11.82 10.04 -9.40
CA LYS A 118 -12.43 11.38 -9.40
C LYS A 118 -12.39 12.04 -10.78
N VAL A 119 -11.37 11.75 -11.60
CA VAL A 119 -11.22 12.34 -12.94
C VAL A 119 -11.72 11.45 -14.07
N GLN A 120 -12.22 10.25 -13.76
CA GLN A 120 -12.65 9.22 -14.72
C GLN A 120 -13.60 9.77 -15.80
N ALA A 121 -14.67 10.46 -15.42
CA ALA A 121 -15.64 11.01 -16.38
C ALA A 121 -15.01 12.04 -17.33
N LYS A 122 -14.07 12.85 -16.84
CA LYS A 122 -13.36 13.83 -17.67
C LYS A 122 -12.34 13.14 -18.60
N ALA A 123 -11.67 12.11 -18.10
CA ALA A 123 -10.76 11.28 -18.87
C ALA A 123 -11.48 10.54 -20.01
N GLU A 124 -12.69 10.02 -19.76
CA GLU A 124 -13.55 9.42 -20.78
C GLU A 124 -13.92 10.39 -21.90
N LEU A 125 -14.30 11.62 -21.55
CA LEU A 125 -14.58 12.65 -22.55
C LEU A 125 -13.34 13.00 -23.38
N HIS A 126 -12.17 13.17 -22.75
CA HIS A 126 -10.94 13.47 -23.46
C HIS A 126 -10.48 12.30 -24.36
N ALA A 127 -10.63 11.06 -23.89
CA ALA A 127 -10.34 9.87 -24.67
C ALA A 127 -11.27 9.75 -25.88
N GLU A 128 -12.55 10.04 -25.70
CA GLU A 128 -13.56 10.09 -26.77
C GLU A 128 -13.18 11.15 -27.84
N GLU A 129 -12.78 12.36 -27.42
CA GLU A 129 -12.31 13.38 -28.36
C GLU A 129 -11.08 12.91 -29.17
N ARG A 130 -10.09 12.27 -28.53
CA ARG A 130 -8.90 11.74 -29.23
C ARG A 130 -9.26 10.70 -30.30
N VAL A 131 -10.25 9.84 -30.03
CA VAL A 131 -10.75 8.87 -31.01
C VAL A 131 -11.46 9.58 -32.16
N ILE A 132 -12.30 10.57 -31.87
CA ILE A 132 -13.00 11.35 -32.89
C ILE A 132 -12.00 12.07 -33.79
N ASP A 133 -10.99 12.73 -33.20
CA ASP A 133 -9.95 13.44 -33.94
C ASP A 133 -9.21 12.50 -34.91
N ALA A 134 -8.90 11.27 -34.48
CA ALA A 134 -8.30 10.26 -35.34
C ALA A 134 -9.25 9.76 -36.46
N LEU A 135 -10.57 9.74 -36.23
CA LEU A 135 -11.57 9.28 -37.21
C LEU A 135 -11.94 10.33 -38.25
N VAL A 136 -12.07 11.59 -37.86
CA VAL A 136 -12.58 12.67 -38.75
C VAL A 136 -11.50 13.67 -39.18
N GLY A 137 -10.35 13.70 -38.49
CA GLY A 137 -9.29 14.67 -38.70
C GLY A 137 -9.58 16.04 -38.07
N ASP A 138 -8.53 16.82 -37.86
CA ASP A 138 -8.59 18.10 -37.12
C ASP A 138 -9.57 19.12 -37.73
N GLY A 139 -9.74 19.12 -39.06
CA GLY A 139 -10.56 20.07 -39.81
C GLY A 139 -12.06 19.79 -39.88
N ALA A 140 -12.57 18.75 -39.20
CA ALA A 140 -13.98 18.38 -39.28
C ALA A 140 -14.92 19.38 -38.58
N SER A 141 -16.07 19.66 -39.21
CA SER A 141 -17.09 20.55 -38.64
C SER A 141 -17.67 20.02 -37.32
N ALA A 142 -18.17 20.91 -36.47
CA ALA A 142 -18.82 20.53 -35.20
C ALA A 142 -20.00 19.57 -35.41
N SER A 143 -20.75 19.73 -36.50
CA SER A 143 -21.86 18.83 -36.87
C SER A 143 -21.35 17.42 -37.18
N THR A 144 -20.26 17.32 -37.96
CA THR A 144 -19.60 16.04 -38.27
C THR A 144 -19.09 15.36 -37.00
N ARG A 145 -18.40 16.10 -36.12
CA ARG A 145 -17.91 15.57 -34.83
C ARG A 145 -19.04 15.03 -33.96
N ASN A 146 -20.17 15.75 -33.85
CA ASN A 146 -21.32 15.31 -33.07
C ASN A 146 -21.97 14.03 -33.62
N SER A 147 -22.08 13.93 -34.95
CA SER A 147 -22.57 12.70 -35.61
C SER A 147 -21.66 11.51 -35.32
N PHE A 148 -20.34 11.69 -35.48
CA PHE A 148 -19.36 10.64 -35.17
C PHE A 148 -19.33 10.26 -33.70
N ARG A 149 -19.48 11.22 -32.79
CA ARG A 149 -19.59 10.96 -31.34
C ARG A 149 -20.75 10.02 -31.03
N THR A 150 -21.91 10.29 -31.63
CA THR A 150 -23.11 9.44 -31.44
C THR A 150 -22.87 8.02 -31.95
N ARG A 151 -22.27 7.88 -33.14
CA ARG A 151 -21.97 6.59 -33.76
C ARG A 151 -20.89 5.80 -33.02
N LEU A 152 -19.90 6.48 -32.47
CA LEU A 152 -18.87 5.90 -31.62
C LEU A 152 -19.48 5.29 -30.34
N ARG A 153 -20.38 6.02 -29.68
CA ARG A 153 -21.11 5.51 -28.50
C ARG A 153 -22.03 4.34 -28.81
N ASN A 154 -22.49 4.22 -30.05
CA ASN A 154 -23.29 3.09 -30.53
C ASN A 154 -22.45 1.86 -30.90
N GLY A 155 -21.11 1.90 -30.78
CA GLY A 155 -20.22 0.81 -31.15
C GLY A 155 -20.01 0.63 -32.66
N GLU A 156 -20.44 1.60 -33.49
CA GLU A 156 -20.38 1.47 -34.96
C GLU A 156 -18.95 1.52 -35.53
N PHE A 157 -17.95 1.83 -34.70
CA PHE A 157 -16.56 1.98 -35.11
C PHE A 157 -15.60 1.00 -34.44
N ASP A 158 -16.07 0.06 -33.61
CA ASP A 158 -15.22 -0.80 -32.78
C ASP A 158 -14.20 -1.59 -33.60
N GLU A 159 -14.59 -2.07 -34.78
CA GLU A 159 -13.74 -2.81 -35.72
C GLU A 159 -12.84 -1.93 -36.62
N LYS A 160 -12.96 -0.60 -36.54
CA LYS A 160 -12.11 0.29 -37.34
C LYS A 160 -10.73 0.44 -36.70
N GLU A 161 -9.71 0.41 -37.55
CA GLU A 161 -8.35 0.76 -37.15
C GLU A 161 -8.17 2.29 -37.18
N ILE A 162 -7.60 2.81 -36.10
CA ILE A 162 -7.15 4.20 -36.00
C ILE A 162 -5.68 4.24 -35.63
N GLU A 163 -4.98 5.27 -36.10
CA GLU A 163 -3.58 5.50 -35.74
C GLU A 163 -3.53 6.52 -34.60
N LEU A 164 -3.04 6.08 -33.44
CA LEU A 164 -2.97 6.89 -32.23
C LEU A 164 -1.53 6.98 -31.71
N GLU A 165 -1.17 8.16 -31.21
CA GLU A 165 0.05 8.35 -30.45
C GLU A 165 -0.16 7.87 -29.01
N VAL A 166 0.33 6.68 -28.70
CA VAL A 166 0.21 6.06 -27.38
C VAL A 166 1.58 6.09 -26.70
N VAL A 167 1.59 6.27 -25.38
CA VAL A 167 2.81 6.23 -24.57
C VAL A 167 3.44 4.84 -24.66
N ASP A 168 4.72 4.79 -25.08
CA ASP A 168 5.45 3.53 -25.15
C ASP A 168 5.86 3.08 -23.74
N GLN A 169 5.08 2.19 -23.12
CA GLN A 169 5.47 1.54 -21.85
C GLN A 169 6.57 0.48 -22.04
N GLY A 170 6.94 0.16 -23.30
CA GLY A 170 8.03 -0.75 -23.65
C GLY A 170 9.39 -0.06 -23.67
N GLY A 171 9.88 0.33 -22.49
CA GLY A 171 11.14 1.07 -22.33
C GLY A 171 12.24 0.28 -21.62
N GLY A 172 12.45 -1.00 -21.95
CA GLY A 172 13.74 -1.62 -21.71
C GLY A 172 14.78 -0.88 -22.55
N MET A 173 15.71 -0.16 -21.91
CA MET A 173 16.71 0.65 -22.62
C MET A 173 17.48 -0.22 -23.63
N PRO A 174 17.63 0.22 -24.89
CA PRO A 174 18.59 -0.41 -25.80
C PRO A 174 19.98 -0.30 -25.17
N GLN A 175 20.63 -1.45 -25.00
CA GLN A 175 22.00 -1.53 -24.53
C GLN A 175 22.90 -0.85 -25.57
N ILE A 176 23.29 0.40 -25.30
CA ILE A 176 24.29 1.10 -26.10
C ILE A 176 25.63 0.50 -25.71
N ASP A 177 26.08 -0.50 -26.47
CA ASP A 177 27.46 -0.99 -26.39
C ASP A 177 28.38 0.08 -27.00
N LEU A 178 28.94 0.93 -26.14
CA LEU A 178 29.94 1.90 -26.53
C LEU A 178 31.32 1.20 -26.58
N PRO A 179 31.96 1.07 -27.75
CA PRO A 179 33.23 0.37 -27.87
C PRO A 179 34.34 1.18 -27.17
N GLY A 180 34.94 0.62 -26.12
CA GLY A 180 36.19 1.14 -25.52
C GLY A 180 36.18 1.52 -24.03
N MET A 181 35.09 1.33 -23.29
CA MET A 181 35.08 1.57 -21.83
C MET A 181 34.84 0.28 -21.04
N GLN A 182 35.93 -0.40 -20.68
CA GLN A 182 35.92 -1.34 -19.56
C GLN A 182 36.00 -0.55 -18.25
N GLY A 183 34.99 -0.69 -17.38
CA GLY A 183 35.18 -0.51 -15.93
C GLY A 183 34.51 0.67 -15.21
N GLY A 184 33.45 1.31 -15.75
CA GLY A 184 32.78 2.44 -15.08
C GLY A 184 31.26 2.28 -14.93
N SER A 185 30.78 1.30 -14.17
CA SER A 185 29.36 0.91 -14.14
C SER A 185 28.50 1.44 -12.96
N MET A 186 28.97 2.42 -12.16
CA MET A 186 28.22 2.83 -10.94
C MET A 186 27.70 4.28 -10.90
N SER A 187 28.16 5.20 -11.74
CA SER A 187 27.71 6.62 -11.70
C SER A 187 26.57 6.98 -12.66
N MET A 188 26.08 6.05 -13.47
CA MET A 188 25.04 6.32 -14.47
C MET A 188 23.61 6.08 -13.97
N ILE A 189 23.42 5.43 -12.82
CA ILE A 189 22.08 5.04 -12.32
C ILE A 189 21.26 6.28 -11.87
N ASN A 190 21.90 7.29 -11.26
CA ASN A 190 21.19 8.46 -10.74
C ASN A 190 20.90 9.55 -11.79
N LEU A 191 21.64 9.60 -12.90
CA LEU A 191 21.35 10.49 -14.03
C LEU A 191 20.23 9.93 -14.92
N GLN A 192 20.08 8.60 -14.97
CA GLN A 192 19.04 7.91 -15.73
C GLN A 192 17.63 8.18 -15.18
N ASP A 193 17.47 8.23 -13.87
CA ASP A 193 16.18 8.50 -13.20
C ASP A 193 15.73 9.96 -13.33
N LEU A 194 16.69 10.89 -13.48
CA LEU A 194 16.41 12.30 -13.80
C LEU A 194 16.08 12.51 -15.28
N PHE A 195 16.74 11.79 -16.20
CA PHE A 195 16.48 11.90 -17.65
C PHE A 195 15.27 11.08 -18.15
N GLY A 196 14.90 10.00 -17.45
CA GLY A 196 13.78 9.12 -17.83
C GLY A 196 12.40 9.74 -17.65
N LYS A 197 12.25 10.71 -16.73
CA LYS A 197 10.96 11.39 -16.49
C LYS A 197 10.62 12.47 -17.53
N ALA A 198 11.58 12.92 -18.34
CA ALA A 198 11.39 13.99 -19.33
C ALA A 198 11.15 13.49 -20.77
N PHE A 199 11.29 12.18 -21.03
CA PHE A 199 11.13 11.59 -22.37
C PHE A 199 10.13 10.43 -22.34
N THR A 200 8.86 10.75 -22.09
CA THR A 200 7.76 9.84 -22.41
C THR A 200 7.64 9.77 -23.93
N LYS A 201 8.38 8.86 -24.58
CA LYS A 201 8.29 8.68 -26.03
C LYS A 201 6.89 8.14 -26.37
N THR A 202 6.10 8.94 -27.07
CA THR A 202 4.89 8.46 -27.74
C THR A 202 5.29 7.77 -29.03
N LYS A 203 4.62 6.66 -29.35
CA LYS A 203 4.74 6.00 -30.66
C LYS A 203 3.37 5.95 -31.30
N LYS A 204 3.35 6.24 -32.60
CA LYS A 204 2.19 5.97 -33.44
C LYS A 204 1.99 4.47 -33.52
N ARG A 205 0.82 4.00 -33.08
CA ARG A 205 0.40 2.61 -33.17
C ARG A 205 -0.97 2.57 -33.83
N LYS A 206 -1.16 1.61 -34.73
CA LYS A 206 -2.48 1.25 -35.25
C LYS A 206 -3.16 0.34 -34.25
N ILE A 207 -4.34 0.73 -33.79
CA ILE A 207 -5.14 -0.03 -32.84
C ILE A 207 -6.61 0.03 -33.24
N LEU A 208 -7.38 -0.99 -32.87
CA LEU A 208 -8.83 -0.98 -33.03
C LEU A 208 -9.46 0.03 -32.07
N VAL A 209 -10.51 0.71 -32.50
CA VAL A 209 -11.25 1.66 -31.67
C VAL A 209 -11.77 1.00 -30.39
N GLY A 210 -12.27 -0.24 -30.49
CA GLY A 210 -12.77 -1.00 -29.34
C GLY A 210 -11.70 -1.23 -28.27
N ASP A 211 -10.45 -1.47 -28.68
CA ASP A 211 -9.31 -1.68 -27.78
C ASP A 211 -8.69 -0.36 -27.28
N ALA A 212 -8.86 0.73 -28.06
CA ALA A 212 -8.29 2.03 -27.75
C ALA A 212 -8.89 2.68 -26.51
N HIS A 213 -10.18 2.44 -26.24
CA HIS A 213 -10.91 3.16 -25.19
C HIS A 213 -10.25 3.05 -23.81
N ASN A 214 -9.99 1.83 -23.33
CA ASN A 214 -9.41 1.62 -22.00
C ASN A 214 -7.99 2.19 -21.87
N ILE A 215 -7.20 2.11 -22.95
CA ILE A 215 -5.82 2.63 -22.97
C ILE A 215 -5.84 4.16 -22.90
N LEU A 216 -6.64 4.80 -23.75
CA LEU A 216 -6.75 6.25 -23.81
C LEU A 216 -7.32 6.83 -22.54
N VAL A 217 -8.36 6.21 -21.96
CA VAL A 217 -8.94 6.66 -20.68
C VAL A 217 -7.89 6.62 -19.57
N ALA A 218 -7.07 5.57 -19.49
CA ALA A 218 -6.01 5.48 -18.51
C ALA A 218 -4.93 6.58 -18.70
N GLU A 219 -4.53 6.85 -19.95
CA GLU A 219 -3.57 7.91 -20.27
C GLU A 219 -4.12 9.31 -19.94
N GLU A 220 -5.34 9.61 -20.36
CA GLU A 220 -5.98 10.91 -20.10
C GLU A 220 -6.24 11.11 -18.61
N ALA A 221 -6.62 10.05 -17.89
CA ALA A 221 -6.75 10.10 -16.44
C ALA A 221 -5.42 10.47 -15.79
N ASP A 222 -4.31 9.87 -16.22
CA ASP A 222 -2.98 10.17 -15.68
C ASP A 222 -2.52 11.61 -15.95
N LYS A 223 -2.83 12.16 -17.13
CA LYS A 223 -2.52 13.57 -17.46
C LYS A 223 -3.30 14.57 -16.58
N LEU A 224 -4.48 14.19 -16.12
CA LEU A 224 -5.34 15.02 -15.28
C LEU A 224 -4.94 15.01 -13.80
N LEU A 225 -3.96 14.19 -13.40
CA LEU A 225 -3.54 14.08 -12.01
C LEU A 225 -2.56 15.18 -11.62
N ASP A 226 -2.79 15.77 -10.45
CA ASP A 226 -1.84 16.63 -9.77
C ASP A 226 -0.91 15.78 -8.89
N HIS A 227 0.30 15.52 -9.38
CA HIS A 227 1.28 14.70 -8.68
C HIS A 227 1.76 15.32 -7.36
N ASP A 228 1.85 16.64 -7.27
CA ASP A 228 2.30 17.33 -6.06
C ASP A 228 1.24 17.23 -4.97
N ASN A 229 -0.03 17.42 -5.34
CA ASN A 229 -1.13 17.21 -4.40
C ASN A 229 -1.25 15.74 -3.97
N ILE A 230 -1.06 14.78 -4.89
CA ILE A 230 -1.04 13.34 -4.56
C ILE A 230 0.06 13.05 -3.54
N ASN A 231 1.28 13.54 -3.76
CA ASN A 231 2.40 13.32 -2.85
C ASN A 231 2.08 13.91 -1.47
N ARG A 232 1.66 15.18 -1.40
CA ARG A 232 1.32 15.86 -0.14
C ARG A 232 0.22 15.13 0.63
N GLU A 233 -0.85 14.73 -0.06
CA GLU A 233 -1.95 13.98 0.56
C GLU A 233 -1.49 12.60 1.03
N ALA A 234 -0.65 11.91 0.27
CA ALA A 234 -0.10 10.61 0.67
C ALA A 234 0.75 10.71 1.92
N LEU A 235 1.66 11.70 2.02
CA LEU A 235 2.45 11.93 3.24
C LEU A 235 1.55 12.15 4.45
N SER A 236 0.56 13.06 4.34
CA SER A 236 -0.40 13.32 5.41
C SER A 236 -1.19 12.06 5.82
N ARG A 237 -1.60 11.23 4.85
CA ARG A 237 -2.28 9.96 5.14
C ARG A 237 -1.39 8.95 5.86
N VAL A 238 -0.10 8.91 5.53
CA VAL A 238 0.85 8.06 6.28
C VAL A 238 0.98 8.55 7.71
N GLU A 239 1.24 9.85 7.92
CA GLU A 239 1.42 10.42 9.26
C GLU A 239 0.18 10.23 10.13
N GLU A 240 -1.02 10.51 9.62
CA GLU A 240 -2.23 10.46 10.42
C GLU A 240 -2.83 9.06 10.54
N ASN A 241 -2.74 8.27 9.46
CA ASN A 241 -3.55 7.07 9.27
C ASN A 241 -2.76 5.82 8.93
N GLY A 242 -1.44 5.90 8.74
CA GLY A 242 -0.60 4.76 8.39
C GLY A 242 -0.73 3.59 9.36
N ILE A 243 -0.66 2.37 8.83
CA ILE A 243 -0.65 1.13 9.59
C ILE A 243 0.52 0.26 9.09
N VAL A 244 1.41 -0.11 10.00
CA VAL A 244 2.52 -1.03 9.73
C VAL A 244 2.27 -2.34 10.46
N PHE A 245 2.27 -3.45 9.73
CA PHE A 245 2.22 -4.79 10.30
C PHE A 245 3.62 -5.43 10.24
N ILE A 246 4.20 -5.67 11.41
CA ILE A 246 5.50 -6.33 11.59
C ILE A 246 5.24 -7.79 11.95
N ASP A 247 5.42 -8.68 10.99
CA ASP A 247 5.26 -10.12 11.18
C ASP A 247 6.53 -10.76 11.73
N GLU A 248 6.36 -11.90 12.40
CA GLU A 248 7.45 -12.71 12.97
C GLU A 248 8.39 -11.95 13.92
N ILE A 249 7.85 -11.03 14.72
CA ILE A 249 8.65 -10.26 15.71
C ILE A 249 9.29 -11.17 16.78
N ASP A 250 8.70 -12.35 17.02
CA ASP A 250 9.27 -13.36 17.92
C ASP A 250 10.59 -13.94 17.43
N LYS A 251 10.92 -13.80 16.14
CA LYS A 251 12.18 -14.29 15.55
C LYS A 251 13.38 -13.38 15.81
N ILE A 252 13.12 -12.13 16.20
CA ILE A 252 14.16 -11.17 16.58
C ILE A 252 14.32 -11.02 18.11
N CYS A 253 13.62 -11.85 18.90
CA CYS A 253 13.86 -11.95 20.34
C CYS A 253 15.21 -12.64 20.62
N ALA A 254 15.87 -12.25 21.72
CA ALA A 254 17.06 -12.94 22.21
C ALA A 254 16.67 -14.37 22.66
N ARG A 255 17.50 -15.37 22.32
CA ARG A 255 17.27 -16.73 22.82
C ARG A 255 17.92 -16.87 24.18
N SER A 256 17.16 -17.35 25.16
CA SER A 256 17.55 -17.44 26.57
C SER A 256 18.74 -18.36 26.90
N GLU A 257 19.34 -19.08 25.92
CA GLU A 257 20.27 -20.18 26.24
C GLU A 257 21.68 -20.11 25.63
N LYS A 258 22.05 -19.16 24.76
CA LYS A 258 23.44 -19.09 24.26
C LYS A 258 23.90 -17.68 23.93
N THR A 259 24.80 -17.11 24.74
CA THR A 259 25.55 -15.88 24.44
C THR A 259 26.43 -16.10 23.20
N SER A 260 25.89 -15.84 22.01
CA SER A 260 26.60 -15.95 20.74
C SER A 260 26.37 -14.69 19.90
N GLY A 261 27.30 -14.35 18.99
CA GLY A 261 27.26 -13.10 18.21
C GLY A 261 25.96 -12.85 17.42
N ALA A 262 25.22 -13.91 17.08
CA ALA A 262 23.93 -13.79 16.37
C ALA A 262 22.82 -13.14 17.21
N ASP A 263 22.91 -13.12 18.54
CA ASP A 263 21.90 -12.49 19.39
C ASP A 263 22.07 -10.95 19.42
N VAL A 264 23.30 -10.44 19.25
CA VAL A 264 23.57 -8.99 19.11
C VAL A 264 22.88 -8.44 17.87
N SER A 265 22.88 -9.20 16.77
CA SER A 265 22.19 -8.84 15.53
C SER A 265 20.68 -8.68 15.71
N ARG A 266 20.04 -9.62 16.41
CA ARG A 266 18.58 -9.66 16.59
C ARG A 266 18.08 -8.56 17.52
N GLU A 267 18.80 -8.32 18.61
CA GLU A 267 18.53 -7.17 19.48
C GLU A 267 18.77 -5.85 18.74
N GLY A 268 19.79 -5.79 17.87
CA GLY A 268 20.05 -4.64 17.00
C GLY A 268 18.81 -4.25 16.19
N VAL A 269 18.15 -5.22 15.54
CA VAL A 269 16.89 -4.96 14.80
C VAL A 269 15.80 -4.39 15.70
N GLN A 270 15.65 -4.88 16.93
CA GLN A 270 14.67 -4.30 17.86
C GLN A 270 15.01 -2.85 18.21
N ARG A 271 16.30 -2.53 18.42
CA ARG A 271 16.77 -1.16 18.69
C ARG A 271 16.54 -0.24 17.51
N ASP A 272 16.77 -0.72 16.31
CA ASP A 272 16.57 0.06 15.07
C ASP A 272 15.08 0.32 14.83
N LEU A 273 14.20 -0.61 15.18
CA LEU A 273 12.74 -0.42 15.09
C LEU A 273 12.19 0.58 16.12
N LEU A 274 12.86 0.78 17.26
CA LEU A 274 12.37 1.65 18.34
C LEU A 274 12.09 3.08 17.84
N PRO A 275 13.04 3.81 17.22
CA PRO A 275 12.79 5.17 16.72
C PRO A 275 11.52 5.32 15.87
N LEU A 276 11.21 4.32 15.03
CA LEU A 276 10.01 4.34 14.20
C LEU A 276 8.71 4.23 15.00
N ILE A 277 8.73 3.47 16.09
CA ILE A 277 7.56 3.25 16.95
C ILE A 277 7.43 4.38 18.00
N GLU A 278 8.54 4.96 18.44
CA GLU A 278 8.57 6.07 19.39
C GLU A 278 8.19 7.41 18.76
N GLY A 279 8.50 7.59 17.48
CA GLY A 279 8.32 8.84 16.76
C GLY A 279 9.67 9.40 16.32
N THR A 280 9.90 9.33 15.02
CA THR A 280 11.04 9.94 14.32
C THR A 280 10.61 10.49 12.96
N VAL A 281 11.48 11.30 12.36
CA VAL A 281 11.31 11.84 11.02
C VAL A 281 12.10 10.99 10.04
N VAL A 282 11.41 10.34 9.10
CA VAL A 282 12.03 9.56 8.03
C VAL A 282 12.02 10.36 6.73
N SER A 283 13.20 10.49 6.12
CA SER A 283 13.33 11.13 4.80
C SER A 283 12.93 10.15 3.68
N THR A 284 12.05 10.59 2.80
CA THR A 284 11.66 9.85 1.59
C THR A 284 11.88 10.71 0.34
N LYS A 285 11.87 10.09 -0.85
CA LYS A 285 11.96 10.81 -2.13
C LYS A 285 10.78 11.76 -2.40
N TYR A 286 9.71 11.70 -1.60
CA TYR A 286 8.52 12.51 -1.72
C TYR A 286 8.42 13.62 -0.66
N GLY A 287 9.30 13.59 0.35
CA GLY A 287 9.28 14.47 1.51
C GLY A 287 9.58 13.73 2.82
N ALA A 288 9.70 14.49 3.89
CA ALA A 288 9.87 13.96 5.24
C ALA A 288 8.52 13.49 5.81
N VAL A 289 8.53 12.40 6.58
CA VAL A 289 7.35 11.82 7.24
C VAL A 289 7.61 11.62 8.71
N ARG A 290 6.69 12.10 9.55
CA ARG A 290 6.67 11.85 10.99
C ARG A 290 5.95 10.54 11.32
N THR A 291 6.56 9.72 12.16
CA THR A 291 6.04 8.37 12.48
C THR A 291 5.20 8.32 13.76
N ASP A 292 5.10 9.43 14.49
CA ASP A 292 4.47 9.58 15.82
C ASP A 292 3.07 8.98 15.94
N TYR A 293 2.27 9.03 14.86
CA TYR A 293 0.87 8.59 14.88
C TYR A 293 0.58 7.38 13.97
N ILE A 294 1.62 6.75 13.43
CA ILE A 294 1.50 5.48 12.72
C ILE A 294 1.13 4.38 13.71
N LEU A 295 0.17 3.55 13.35
CA LEU A 295 -0.22 2.40 14.17
C LEU A 295 0.66 1.21 13.80
N PHE A 296 1.42 0.70 14.78
CA PHE A 296 2.19 -0.53 14.63
C PHE A 296 1.41 -1.71 15.19
N ILE A 297 1.33 -2.78 14.39
CA ILE A 297 0.79 -4.08 14.78
C ILE A 297 1.90 -5.11 14.59
N ALA A 298 2.49 -5.53 15.70
CA ALA A 298 3.45 -6.61 15.73
C ALA A 298 2.74 -7.97 15.88
N SER A 299 3.30 -9.01 15.27
CA SER A 299 2.74 -10.35 15.26
C SER A 299 3.84 -11.38 15.48
N GLY A 300 3.55 -12.42 16.26
CA GLY A 300 4.47 -13.54 16.46
C GLY A 300 3.76 -14.80 16.93
N ALA A 301 4.40 -15.95 16.67
CA ALA A 301 3.90 -17.23 17.19
C ALA A 301 4.31 -17.46 18.64
N PHE A 302 5.50 -16.97 19.02
CA PHE A 302 6.04 -17.09 20.39
C PHE A 302 6.11 -18.54 20.88
N HIS A 303 6.49 -19.47 19.97
CA HIS A 303 6.74 -20.87 20.33
C HIS A 303 8.09 -21.08 21.02
N MET A 304 9.12 -20.34 20.59
CA MET A 304 10.51 -20.47 21.04
C MET A 304 11.00 -19.25 21.84
N ALA A 305 10.13 -18.26 22.02
CA ALA A 305 10.39 -17.02 22.74
C ALA A 305 9.09 -16.60 23.41
N LYS A 306 9.19 -15.76 24.44
CA LYS A 306 8.06 -15.14 25.12
C LYS A 306 8.03 -13.65 24.80
N PRO A 307 6.86 -13.00 24.89
CA PRO A 307 6.78 -11.54 24.77
C PRO A 307 7.68 -10.78 25.75
N SER A 308 8.02 -11.39 26.89
CA SER A 308 8.97 -10.86 27.88
C SER A 308 10.42 -10.81 27.38
N ASP A 309 10.74 -11.54 26.31
CA ASP A 309 12.10 -11.65 25.76
C ASP A 309 12.37 -10.56 24.70
N LEU A 310 11.37 -9.71 24.41
CA LEU A 310 11.56 -8.45 23.70
C LEU A 310 12.26 -7.44 24.62
N LEU A 311 12.96 -6.46 24.02
CA LEU A 311 13.57 -5.36 24.76
C LEU A 311 12.50 -4.64 25.62
N PRO A 312 12.79 -4.29 26.89
CA PRO A 312 11.85 -3.60 27.76
C PRO A 312 11.22 -2.34 27.15
N GLU A 313 12.01 -1.58 26.40
CA GLU A 313 11.60 -0.37 25.68
C GLU A 313 10.52 -0.71 24.64
N LEU A 314 10.75 -1.76 23.85
CA LEU A 314 9.83 -2.20 22.80
C LEU A 314 8.53 -2.77 23.39
N GLN A 315 8.63 -3.47 24.53
CA GLN A 315 7.47 -3.91 25.28
C GLN A 315 6.60 -2.75 25.76
N GLY A 316 7.21 -1.66 26.24
CA GLY A 316 6.51 -0.44 26.65
C GLY A 316 5.77 0.25 25.50
N ARG A 317 6.28 0.10 24.27
CA ARG A 317 5.66 0.64 23.05
C ARG A 317 4.62 -0.27 22.40
N LEU A 318 4.42 -1.49 22.91
CA LEU A 318 3.38 -2.44 22.48
C LEU A 318 2.38 -2.75 23.63
N PRO A 319 1.61 -1.74 24.08
CA PRO A 319 0.79 -1.87 25.29
C PRO A 319 -0.43 -2.79 25.12
N VAL A 320 -0.95 -2.95 23.91
CA VAL A 320 -2.14 -3.79 23.65
C VAL A 320 -1.68 -5.19 23.26
N ARG A 321 -1.77 -6.14 24.18
CA ARG A 321 -1.42 -7.55 23.93
C ARG A 321 -2.67 -8.37 23.73
N VAL A 322 -2.73 -9.15 22.66
CA VAL A 322 -3.90 -9.98 22.35
C VAL A 322 -3.51 -11.36 21.85
N MET A 323 -4.16 -12.38 22.40
CA MET A 323 -3.98 -13.76 22.00
C MET A 323 -4.99 -14.14 20.92
N LEU A 324 -4.53 -14.88 19.91
CA LEU A 324 -5.35 -15.50 18.88
C LEU A 324 -5.31 -17.01 19.05
N GLY A 325 -6.49 -17.60 19.15
CA GLY A 325 -6.66 -19.05 19.33
C GLY A 325 -6.38 -19.81 18.04
N ALA A 326 -5.94 -21.06 18.18
CA ALA A 326 -5.90 -22.00 17.06
C ALA A 326 -7.32 -22.19 16.48
N LEU A 327 -7.40 -22.40 15.16
CA LEU A 327 -8.68 -22.65 14.50
C LEU A 327 -9.09 -24.11 14.69
N GLU A 328 -10.37 -24.33 14.97
CA GLU A 328 -10.95 -25.66 15.09
C GLU A 328 -11.58 -26.12 13.77
N HIS A 329 -11.98 -27.40 13.72
CA HIS A 329 -12.63 -27.98 12.54
C HIS A 329 -13.86 -27.19 12.07
N ASP A 330 -14.70 -26.74 13.00
CA ASP A 330 -15.89 -25.97 12.65
C ASP A 330 -15.54 -24.54 12.20
N ASP A 331 -14.43 -23.96 12.66
CA ASP A 331 -13.94 -22.69 12.11
C ASP A 331 -13.54 -22.85 10.64
N PHE A 332 -12.88 -23.94 10.27
CA PHE A 332 -12.52 -24.19 8.86
C PHE A 332 -13.75 -24.30 7.96
N LYS A 333 -14.81 -24.99 8.41
CA LYS A 333 -16.08 -25.04 7.66
C LYS A 333 -16.62 -23.63 7.43
N ARG A 334 -16.69 -22.82 8.49
CA ARG A 334 -17.20 -21.46 8.44
C ARG A 334 -16.33 -20.53 7.61
N ILE A 335 -15.01 -20.72 7.61
CA ILE A 335 -14.10 -19.96 6.73
C ILE A 335 -14.47 -20.22 5.26
N LEU A 336 -14.79 -21.47 4.91
CA LEU A 336 -15.16 -21.86 3.55
C LEU A 336 -16.58 -21.45 3.14
N THR A 337 -17.49 -21.20 4.09
CA THR A 337 -18.92 -20.94 3.79
C THR A 337 -19.40 -19.53 4.14
N ASP A 338 -18.99 -19.01 5.29
CA ASP A 338 -19.60 -17.83 5.92
C ASP A 338 -18.84 -16.53 5.57
N THR A 339 -17.56 -16.63 5.19
CA THR A 339 -16.77 -15.44 4.86
C THR A 339 -17.13 -14.89 3.49
N GLU A 340 -17.11 -13.57 3.35
CA GLU A 340 -17.28 -12.91 2.07
C GLU A 340 -16.14 -13.25 1.11
N ALA A 341 -16.51 -13.54 -0.14
CA ALA A 341 -15.60 -14.05 -1.15
C ALA A 341 -14.78 -15.25 -0.62
N ASN A 342 -15.41 -16.18 0.10
CA ASN A 342 -14.77 -17.42 0.50
C ASN A 342 -14.27 -18.23 -0.71
N LEU A 343 -13.35 -19.15 -0.45
CA LEU A 343 -12.73 -19.97 -1.51
C LEU A 343 -13.78 -20.73 -2.33
N THR A 344 -14.85 -21.24 -1.71
CA THR A 344 -15.86 -22.01 -2.45
C THR A 344 -16.66 -21.16 -3.43
N LEU A 345 -16.88 -19.87 -3.14
CA LEU A 345 -17.46 -18.91 -4.07
C LEU A 345 -16.47 -18.54 -5.17
N GLN A 346 -15.20 -18.32 -4.84
CA GLN A 346 -14.17 -17.99 -5.82
C GLN A 346 -13.96 -19.11 -6.86
N TYR A 347 -14.02 -20.38 -6.45
CA TYR A 347 -13.91 -21.52 -7.38
C TYR A 347 -15.16 -21.73 -8.26
N LYS A 348 -16.29 -21.13 -7.91
CA LYS A 348 -17.54 -21.23 -8.69
C LYS A 348 -17.69 -20.14 -9.74
N ALA A 349 -17.09 -18.97 -9.50
CA ALA A 349 -17.05 -17.85 -10.44
C ALA A 349 -16.03 -18.12 -11.54
#